data_AF-A0AAW8HXI2-F1
#
_entry.id   AF-A0AAW8HXI2-F1
#
_cell.length_a   1.000
_cell.length_b   1.000
_cell.length_c   1.000
_cell.angle_alpha   90.00
_cell.angle_beta   90.00
_cell.angle_gamma   90.00
#
_symmetry.space_group_name_H-M   'P 1'
#
loop_
_entity.id
_entity.type
_entity.pdbx_description
1 polymer ?
#
loop_
_entity_poly.entity_id
_entity_poly.type
_entity_poly.pdbx_seq_one_letter_code
_entity_poly.pdbx_strand_id
1 'polypeptide(L)'
;MQDNGSATPAGRDTPLLSDSWSRSQLYGLERTADDFPRLAKGELVDLIASNARLQQLSQPVMNGLARRMADKQAVVVLSDATGWVMHTFGNLHAMQKAQRVALAPGNLWSECGRGTNAIGTALAIDDSCEIEGRQHFLASNQDLYCAAMPLQAPDGRVAGVLDVSGPAHFAHTDTLAWVQAAAKQIEYLWVKQSLHPQQWLVSVHPQLGKLDSAEEGLLVFSDNLLTAANRQALIALGISSERVGSATFSQLFPTLQQSPNSVPLPVDSPRHGRLYVRLRAPAQRAVSAAPPAAGPVFPFSGGRDGEKMVRLLNAGVSLCIHGETGCGKEFISQALHRHSRWREGKFVAINCAAIPESLIESELFGYQPGAFTGASKNGYIGKIREADGGVLFLDEIGDMPLALQTRLLRVLQEKEVAPLGGSRSWPVNFAVICATHRNLAQRVADGEFREDLLYRLQEFAMTIPPLRQWPALPAFIQRLWHELGGDVRGITLAPALVTTLARHPWPGNVRQLRSVLKVLLALADDHTQLDNDDLPAEYRETEHDAGGERQKQDERLIAETLARYNGNISKAAQALGVARSTLYRRGARAGGE
;
A
#
# COMPACT_ATOMS: atom_id res chain seq x y z
N MET A 1 -32.22 62.99 -6.57
CA MET A 1 -32.29 63.24 -8.02
C MET A 1 -31.01 63.98 -8.39
N GLN A 2 -30.05 63.44 -9.12
CA GLN A 2 -30.11 62.39 -10.14
C GLN A 2 -28.93 61.41 -9.99
N ASP A 3 -29.27 60.12 -10.11
CA ASP A 3 -28.37 59.03 -10.47
C ASP A 3 -27.58 59.38 -11.72
N ASN A 4 -26.26 59.23 -11.67
CA ASN A 4 -25.45 59.11 -12.86
C ASN A 4 -25.09 57.64 -13.04
N GLY A 5 -25.92 56.96 -13.84
CA GLY A 5 -25.79 55.57 -14.19
C GLY A 5 -24.40 55.24 -14.76
N SER A 6 -23.73 54.30 -14.09
CA SER A 6 -22.61 53.57 -14.66
C SER A 6 -23.14 52.68 -15.78
N ALA A 7 -23.04 53.17 -17.02
CA ALA A 7 -23.36 52.42 -18.21
C ALA A 7 -22.58 51.08 -18.24
N THR A 8 -23.33 49.97 -18.15
CA THR A 8 -22.88 48.63 -18.49
C THR A 8 -22.50 48.60 -19.97
N PRO A 9 -21.26 48.22 -20.35
CA PRO A 9 -20.92 48.07 -21.75
C PRO A 9 -21.52 46.75 -22.26
N ALA A 10 -22.35 46.89 -23.29
CA ALA A 10 -23.00 45.81 -24.01
C ALA A 10 -22.01 44.74 -24.53
N GLY A 11 -22.09 43.55 -23.95
CA GLY A 11 -21.37 42.36 -24.41
C GLY A 11 -22.08 41.10 -23.93
N ARG A 12 -23.17 40.71 -24.62
CA ARG A 12 -24.01 39.51 -24.38
C ARG A 12 -24.03 39.07 -22.90
N ASP A 13 -24.77 39.81 -22.07
CA ASP A 13 -25.07 39.40 -20.70
C ASP A 13 -25.85 38.07 -20.73
N THR A 14 -25.14 36.96 -20.51
CA THR A 14 -25.76 35.66 -20.31
C THR A 14 -26.26 35.59 -18.86
N PRO A 15 -27.41 34.95 -18.58
CA PRO A 15 -27.90 34.77 -17.21
C PRO A 15 -26.83 34.20 -16.25
N LEU A 16 -25.99 33.29 -16.75
CA LEU A 16 -24.87 32.71 -15.99
C LEU A 16 -23.86 33.77 -15.53
N LEU A 17 -23.54 34.73 -16.38
CA LEU A 17 -22.59 35.80 -16.07
C LEU A 17 -23.20 36.78 -15.07
N SER A 18 -24.46 37.19 -15.25
CA SER A 18 -25.13 38.09 -14.30
C SER A 18 -25.29 37.45 -12.92
N ASP A 19 -25.56 36.15 -12.86
CA ASP A 19 -25.64 35.40 -11.60
C ASP A 19 -24.28 35.34 -10.89
N SER A 20 -23.20 35.05 -11.63
CA SER A 20 -21.84 35.05 -11.08
C SER A 20 -21.43 36.43 -10.54
N TRP A 21 -21.76 37.50 -11.27
CA TRP A 21 -21.49 38.87 -10.81
C TRP A 21 -22.28 39.21 -9.56
N SER A 22 -23.53 38.77 -9.49
CA SER A 22 -24.37 38.96 -8.31
C SER A 22 -23.79 38.22 -7.10
N ARG A 23 -23.35 36.97 -7.26
CA ARG A 23 -22.64 36.22 -6.20
C ARG A 23 -21.37 36.95 -5.74
N SER A 24 -20.58 37.46 -6.67
CA SER A 24 -19.35 38.21 -6.39
C SER A 24 -19.60 39.45 -5.52
N GLN A 25 -20.67 40.20 -5.82
CA GLN A 25 -21.09 41.35 -5.01
C GLN A 25 -21.60 40.93 -3.62
N LEU A 26 -22.35 39.83 -3.54
CA LEU A 26 -22.85 39.29 -2.27
C LEU A 26 -21.72 38.79 -1.36
N TYR A 27 -20.58 38.36 -1.91
CA TYR A 27 -19.37 38.06 -1.14
C TYR A 27 -18.63 39.31 -0.62
N GLY A 28 -19.12 40.52 -0.96
CA GLY A 28 -18.56 41.78 -0.49
C GLY A 28 -17.31 42.23 -1.25
N LEU A 29 -17.08 41.70 -2.45
CA LEU A 29 -15.91 42.07 -3.26
C LEU A 29 -16.12 43.41 -3.97
N GLU A 30 -15.10 44.25 -3.93
CA GLU A 30 -15.00 45.45 -4.74
C GLU A 30 -14.23 45.16 -6.03
N ARG A 31 -14.61 45.81 -7.14
CA ARG A 31 -13.95 45.58 -8.44
C ARG A 31 -12.48 46.01 -8.48
N THR A 32 -12.08 46.88 -7.56
CA THR A 32 -10.72 47.40 -7.39
C THR A 32 -9.91 46.64 -6.35
N ALA A 33 -10.47 45.58 -5.74
CA ALA A 33 -9.75 44.75 -4.79
C ALA A 33 -8.54 44.07 -5.46
N ASP A 34 -7.38 44.13 -4.79
CA ASP A 34 -6.12 43.55 -5.27
C ASP A 34 -5.50 42.58 -4.24
N ASP A 35 -6.13 42.42 -3.07
CA ASP A 35 -5.73 41.43 -2.07
C ASP A 35 -6.44 40.10 -2.35
N PHE A 36 -5.71 39.00 -2.20
CA PHE A 36 -6.23 37.66 -2.43
C PHE A 36 -5.51 36.63 -1.57
N PRO A 37 -6.23 35.63 -1.03
CA PRO A 37 -5.63 34.59 -0.21
C PRO A 37 -4.53 33.82 -0.94
N ARG A 38 -3.41 33.60 -0.24
CA ARG A 38 -2.29 32.78 -0.71
C ARG A 38 -1.86 31.81 0.38
N LEU A 39 -1.71 30.54 0.01
CA LEU A 39 -1.21 29.51 0.91
C LEU A 39 0.28 29.71 1.20
N ALA A 40 0.67 29.38 2.42
CA ALA A 40 2.08 29.19 2.74
C ALA A 40 2.63 27.97 1.99
N LYS A 41 3.95 27.93 1.79
CA LYS A 41 4.61 26.85 1.03
C LYS A 41 4.32 25.44 1.59
N GLY A 42 4.21 25.31 2.92
CA GLY A 42 3.87 24.02 3.56
C GLY A 42 2.43 23.58 3.27
N GLU A 43 1.48 24.51 3.36
CA GLU A 43 0.06 24.25 3.09
C GLU A 43 -0.18 23.87 1.62
N LEU A 44 0.55 24.50 0.68
CA LEU A 44 0.50 24.11 -0.73
C LEU A 44 1.00 22.67 -0.95
N VAL A 45 2.03 22.23 -0.21
CA VAL A 45 2.53 20.85 -0.30
C VAL A 45 1.48 19.87 0.22
N ASP A 46 0.85 20.17 1.35
CA ASP A 46 -0.23 19.34 1.90
C ASP A 46 -1.46 19.32 0.96
N LEU A 47 -1.83 20.46 0.35
CA LEU A 47 -2.89 20.54 -0.64
C LEU A 47 -2.63 19.63 -1.84
N ILE A 48 -1.43 19.73 -2.43
CA ILE A 48 -1.03 18.89 -3.57
C ILE A 48 -1.02 17.41 -3.17
N ALA A 49 -0.50 17.07 -1.98
CA ALA A 49 -0.47 15.70 -1.49
C ALA A 49 -1.88 15.11 -1.28
N SER A 50 -2.81 15.90 -0.74
CA SER A 50 -4.22 15.48 -0.56
C SER A 50 -4.95 15.25 -1.90
N ASN A 51 -4.46 15.86 -2.99
CA ASN A 51 -5.00 15.75 -4.34
C ASN A 51 -4.07 14.98 -5.29
N ALA A 52 -3.15 14.14 -4.76
CA ALA A 52 -2.11 13.49 -5.54
C ALA A 52 -2.65 12.66 -6.71
N ARG A 53 -3.83 12.04 -6.56
CA ARG A 53 -4.46 11.25 -7.62
C ARG A 53 -4.91 12.12 -8.80
N LEU A 54 -5.55 13.24 -8.51
CA LEU A 54 -5.96 14.22 -9.52
C LEU A 54 -4.73 14.78 -10.23
N GLN A 55 -3.68 15.15 -9.48
CA GLN A 55 -2.42 15.61 -10.06
C GLN A 55 -1.81 14.58 -11.02
N GLN A 56 -1.66 13.33 -10.57
CA GLN A 56 -1.03 12.25 -11.34
C GLN A 56 -1.74 12.01 -12.67
N LEU A 57 -3.07 12.03 -12.68
CA LEU A 57 -3.88 11.78 -13.87
C LEU A 57 -3.90 12.99 -14.82
N SER A 58 -3.96 14.20 -14.27
CA SER A 58 -4.03 15.44 -15.05
C SER A 58 -2.71 15.80 -15.71
N GLN A 59 -1.57 15.53 -15.06
CA GLN A 59 -0.28 16.07 -15.50
C GLN A 59 0.11 15.72 -16.94
N PRO A 60 -0.02 14.46 -17.44
CA PRO A 60 0.28 14.15 -18.83
C PRO A 60 -0.64 14.89 -19.83
N VAL A 61 -1.92 15.01 -19.49
CA VAL A 61 -2.93 15.68 -20.33
C VAL A 61 -2.68 17.19 -20.38
N MET A 62 -2.40 17.80 -19.21
CA MET A 62 -2.03 19.20 -19.09
C MET A 62 -0.76 19.53 -19.87
N ASN A 63 0.28 18.68 -19.80
CA ASN A 63 1.49 18.85 -20.61
C ASN A 63 1.21 18.78 -22.12
N GLY A 64 0.25 17.94 -22.54
CA GLY A 64 -0.25 17.92 -23.91
C GLY A 64 -0.94 19.22 -24.31
N LEU A 65 -1.85 19.70 -23.46
CA LEU A 65 -2.60 20.93 -23.69
C LEU A 65 -1.69 22.17 -23.69
N ALA A 66 -0.75 22.27 -22.76
CA ALA A 66 0.20 23.38 -22.67
C ALA A 66 1.08 23.49 -23.93
N ARG A 67 1.49 22.36 -24.51
CA ARG A 67 2.22 22.34 -25.79
C ARG A 67 1.38 22.87 -26.96
N ARG A 68 0.08 22.56 -26.98
CA ARG A 68 -0.85 23.09 -27.99
C ARG A 68 -1.13 24.57 -27.82
N MET A 69 -0.98 25.11 -26.60
CA MET A 69 -1.25 26.52 -26.28
C MET A 69 0.01 27.41 -26.34
N ALA A 70 1.16 26.86 -26.73
CA ALA A 70 2.46 27.53 -26.59
C ALA A 70 2.57 28.82 -27.43
N ASP A 71 1.88 28.89 -28.56
CA ASP A 71 1.81 30.04 -29.47
C ASP A 71 0.81 31.13 -29.01
N LYS A 72 -0.18 30.75 -28.18
CA LYS A 72 -1.22 31.66 -27.66
C LYS A 72 -0.82 32.41 -26.37
N GLN A 73 0.43 32.27 -25.92
CA GLN A 73 0.92 32.80 -24.64
C GLN A 73 0.04 32.44 -23.43
N ALA A 74 -0.65 31.30 -23.50
CA ALA A 74 -1.57 30.86 -22.48
C ALA A 74 -0.90 29.84 -21.53
N VAL A 75 -1.48 29.71 -20.34
CA VAL A 75 -1.09 28.75 -19.32
C VAL A 75 -2.23 27.80 -19.04
N VAL A 76 -1.89 26.55 -18.71
CA VAL A 76 -2.84 25.55 -18.24
C VAL A 76 -2.76 25.49 -16.72
N VAL A 77 -3.89 25.65 -16.06
CA VAL A 77 -4.01 25.73 -14.61
C VAL A 77 -4.84 24.55 -14.11
N LEU A 78 -4.42 23.96 -13.00
CA LEU A 78 -5.19 22.98 -12.26
C LEU A 78 -5.40 23.48 -10.85
N SER A 79 -6.66 23.55 -10.43
CA SER A 79 -7.05 23.85 -9.05
C SER A 79 -7.75 22.65 -8.39
N ASP A 80 -7.83 22.67 -7.06
CA ASP A 80 -8.66 21.75 -6.29
C ASP A 80 -10.15 22.15 -6.35
N ALA A 81 -11.01 21.37 -5.68
CA ALA A 81 -12.46 21.61 -5.65
C ALA A 81 -12.88 22.92 -4.94
N THR A 82 -11.95 23.60 -4.25
CA THR A 82 -12.22 24.87 -3.57
C THR A 82 -11.69 26.08 -4.34
N GLY A 83 -10.92 25.84 -5.41
CA GLY A 83 -10.36 26.87 -6.28
C GLY A 83 -8.93 27.28 -5.95
N TRP A 84 -8.22 26.55 -5.07
CA TRP A 84 -6.79 26.76 -4.84
C TRP A 84 -5.98 26.20 -6.00
N VAL A 85 -5.16 27.04 -6.62
CA VAL A 85 -4.29 26.63 -7.73
C VAL A 85 -3.21 25.67 -7.21
N MET A 86 -3.19 24.45 -7.73
CA MET A 86 -2.19 23.44 -7.42
C MET A 86 -1.01 23.47 -8.39
N HIS A 87 -1.31 23.64 -9.69
CA HIS A 87 -0.30 23.63 -10.74
C HIS A 87 -0.62 24.60 -11.86
N THR A 88 0.44 25.12 -12.47
CA THR A 88 0.40 26.03 -13.61
C THR A 88 1.47 25.59 -14.60
N PHE A 89 1.09 25.33 -15.85
CA PHE A 89 1.97 24.88 -16.92
C PHE A 89 1.95 25.87 -18.09
N GLY A 90 3.11 26.22 -18.62
CA GLY A 90 3.23 27.10 -19.77
C GLY A 90 4.68 27.34 -20.15
N ASN A 91 4.91 28.03 -21.27
CA ASN A 91 6.26 28.47 -21.64
C ASN A 91 6.76 29.58 -20.69
N LEU A 92 8.06 29.89 -20.73
CA LEU A 92 8.67 30.86 -19.82
C LEU A 92 7.96 32.24 -19.84
N HIS A 93 7.54 32.69 -21.02
CA HIS A 93 6.86 33.98 -21.19
C HIS A 93 5.45 33.98 -20.57
N ALA A 94 4.67 32.93 -20.82
CA ALA A 94 3.35 32.74 -20.24
C ALA A 94 3.42 32.59 -18.71
N MET A 95 4.45 31.89 -18.20
CA MET A 95 4.70 31.73 -16.76
C MET A 95 5.01 33.06 -16.06
N GLN A 96 5.84 33.92 -16.65
CA GLN A 96 6.14 35.25 -16.09
C GLN A 96 4.89 36.13 -16.00
N LYS A 97 3.99 36.04 -16.99
CA LYS A 97 2.73 36.77 -16.98
C LYS A 97 1.74 36.18 -15.98
N ALA A 98 1.63 34.86 -15.90
CA ALA A 98 0.79 34.16 -14.92
C ALA A 98 1.11 34.54 -13.46
N GLN A 99 2.39 34.75 -13.14
CA GLN A 99 2.79 35.25 -11.81
C GLN A 99 2.25 36.65 -11.50
N ARG A 100 2.17 37.54 -12.50
CA ARG A 100 1.67 38.91 -12.32
C ARG A 100 0.17 38.95 -12.04
N VAL A 101 -0.59 38.02 -12.63
CA VAL A 101 -2.05 37.94 -12.46
C VAL A 101 -2.50 36.95 -11.39
N ALA A 102 -1.56 36.43 -10.58
CA ALA A 102 -1.81 35.48 -9.50
C ALA A 102 -2.32 34.10 -9.91
N LEU A 103 -1.98 33.62 -11.11
CA LEU A 103 -2.23 32.23 -11.53
C LEU A 103 -1.11 31.28 -11.07
N ALA A 104 -0.28 31.69 -10.11
CA ALA A 104 0.76 30.85 -9.53
C ALA A 104 0.18 29.84 -8.52
N PRO A 105 0.82 28.67 -8.33
CA PRO A 105 0.42 27.72 -7.31
C PRO A 105 0.32 28.35 -5.91
N GLY A 106 -0.74 27.98 -5.18
CA GLY A 106 -1.05 28.48 -3.84
C GLY A 106 -2.01 29.67 -3.79
N ASN A 107 -2.46 30.22 -4.92
CA ASN A 107 -3.42 31.33 -4.94
C ASN A 107 -4.87 30.82 -5.09
N LEU A 108 -5.82 31.47 -4.41
CA LEU A 108 -7.25 31.13 -4.49
C LEU A 108 -7.94 31.83 -5.66
N TRP A 109 -8.74 31.10 -6.43
CA TRP A 109 -9.54 31.59 -7.57
C TRP A 109 -11.04 31.25 -7.48
N SER A 110 -11.57 31.00 -6.29
CA SER A 110 -13.02 30.92 -6.08
C SER A 110 -13.71 32.27 -6.32
N GLU A 111 -15.02 32.27 -6.59
CA GLU A 111 -15.78 33.52 -6.72
C GLU A 111 -15.81 34.33 -5.41
N CYS A 112 -15.78 33.67 -4.25
CA CYS A 112 -15.74 34.38 -2.98
C CYS A 112 -14.41 35.08 -2.70
N GLY A 113 -13.31 34.59 -3.31
CA GLY A 113 -11.99 35.20 -3.18
C GLY A 113 -11.64 36.18 -4.29
N ARG A 114 -12.12 35.96 -5.53
CA ARG A 114 -11.70 36.72 -6.73
C ARG A 114 -12.84 37.19 -7.63
N GLY A 115 -14.08 37.04 -7.19
CA GLY A 115 -15.26 37.37 -7.96
C GLY A 115 -15.37 36.53 -9.23
N THR A 116 -16.20 36.97 -10.17
CA THR A 116 -16.39 36.29 -11.46
C THR A 116 -15.07 36.10 -12.19
N ASN A 117 -14.70 34.84 -12.33
CA ASN A 117 -13.55 34.33 -13.06
C ASN A 117 -13.86 32.89 -13.51
N ALA A 118 -13.13 32.35 -14.49
CA ALA A 118 -13.52 31.05 -15.06
C ALA A 118 -13.44 29.88 -14.06
N ILE A 119 -12.40 29.80 -13.21
CA ILE A 119 -12.25 28.72 -12.22
C ILE A 119 -13.42 28.74 -11.23
N GLY A 120 -13.65 29.89 -10.58
CA GLY A 120 -14.71 30.05 -9.60
C GLY A 120 -16.10 29.87 -10.20
N THR A 121 -16.33 30.39 -11.42
CA THR A 121 -17.64 30.27 -12.10
C THR A 121 -17.91 28.82 -12.48
N ALA A 122 -16.92 28.11 -13.00
CA ALA A 122 -17.04 26.70 -13.34
C ALA A 122 -17.36 25.84 -12.10
N LEU A 123 -16.74 26.12 -10.94
CA LEU A 123 -17.07 25.48 -9.67
C LEU A 123 -18.52 25.75 -9.24
N ALA A 124 -18.97 27.00 -9.39
CA ALA A 124 -20.30 27.43 -8.93
C ALA A 124 -21.44 26.82 -9.75
N ILE A 125 -21.22 26.55 -11.04
CA ILE A 125 -22.25 26.03 -11.95
C ILE A 125 -22.11 24.53 -12.25
N ASP A 126 -21.03 23.88 -11.80
CA ASP A 126 -20.63 22.50 -12.15
C ASP A 126 -20.66 22.24 -13.68
N ASP A 127 -20.24 23.24 -14.45
CA ASP A 127 -20.18 23.19 -15.91
C ASP A 127 -19.04 24.07 -16.43
N SER A 128 -18.68 23.86 -17.70
CA SER A 128 -17.66 24.65 -18.36
C SER A 128 -18.13 26.08 -18.64
N CYS A 129 -17.19 27.03 -18.62
CA CYS A 129 -17.47 28.41 -19.00
C CYS A 129 -16.25 29.09 -19.62
N GLU A 130 -16.51 30.16 -20.36
CA GLU A 130 -15.52 31.12 -20.84
C GLU A 130 -15.79 32.46 -20.18
N ILE A 131 -14.74 33.11 -19.68
CA ILE A 131 -14.78 34.47 -19.14
C ILE A 131 -13.71 35.29 -19.84
N GLU A 132 -14.13 36.36 -20.50
CA GLU A 132 -13.28 37.20 -21.33
C GLU A 132 -13.28 38.66 -20.86
N GLY A 133 -12.07 39.18 -20.64
CA GLY A 133 -11.81 40.58 -20.43
C GLY A 133 -12.70 41.19 -19.33
N ARG A 134 -13.56 42.14 -19.73
CA ARG A 134 -14.44 42.89 -18.81
C ARG A 134 -15.53 42.04 -18.14
N GLN A 135 -15.69 40.78 -18.54
CA GLN A 135 -16.54 39.81 -17.86
C GLN A 135 -15.93 39.35 -16.52
N HIS A 136 -14.61 39.49 -16.34
CA HIS A 136 -14.00 39.33 -15.03
C HIS A 136 -14.49 40.43 -14.09
N PHE A 137 -14.85 40.04 -12.86
CA PHE A 137 -15.37 40.97 -11.88
C PHE A 137 -14.30 42.01 -11.47
N LEU A 138 -13.11 41.53 -11.12
CA LEU A 138 -11.97 42.35 -10.72
C LEU A 138 -11.31 43.02 -11.94
N ALA A 139 -11.01 44.32 -11.80
CA ALA A 139 -10.37 45.12 -12.83
C ALA A 139 -8.98 44.62 -13.21
N SER A 140 -8.23 44.09 -12.24
CA SER A 140 -6.89 43.51 -12.42
C SER A 140 -6.85 42.30 -13.37
N ASN A 141 -7.99 41.65 -13.60
CA ASN A 141 -8.09 40.43 -14.40
C ASN A 141 -8.65 40.68 -15.81
N GLN A 142 -8.97 41.93 -16.17
CA GLN A 142 -9.62 42.26 -17.45
C GLN A 142 -8.72 42.12 -18.68
N ASP A 143 -7.42 41.84 -18.49
CA ASP A 143 -6.50 41.50 -19.58
C ASP A 143 -6.51 40.01 -19.93
N LEU A 144 -7.34 39.21 -19.24
CA LEU A 144 -7.38 37.75 -19.38
C LEU A 144 -8.58 37.26 -20.18
N TYR A 145 -8.33 36.22 -20.96
CA TYR A 145 -9.34 35.26 -21.38
C TYR A 145 -9.08 33.96 -20.62
N CYS A 146 -10.14 33.35 -20.10
CA CYS A 146 -10.07 32.12 -19.35
C CYS A 146 -11.16 31.15 -19.83
N ALA A 147 -10.80 29.88 -20.02
CA ALA A 147 -11.72 28.80 -20.34
C ALA A 147 -11.52 27.65 -19.34
N ALA A 148 -12.57 27.34 -18.59
CA ALA A 148 -12.50 26.40 -17.48
C ALA A 148 -13.50 25.26 -17.60
N MET A 149 -13.13 24.10 -17.07
CA MET A 149 -13.97 22.91 -16.97
C MET A 149 -13.71 22.21 -15.63
N PRO A 150 -14.76 21.98 -14.81
CA PRO A 150 -14.62 21.16 -13.62
C PRO A 150 -14.15 19.76 -13.99
N LEU A 151 -13.42 19.09 -13.10
CA LEU A 151 -13.01 17.69 -13.23
C LEU A 151 -13.77 16.88 -12.20
N GLN A 152 -14.52 15.89 -12.65
CA GLN A 152 -15.29 15.02 -11.76
C GLN A 152 -14.49 13.77 -11.36
N ALA A 153 -14.46 13.49 -10.06
CA ALA A 153 -14.00 12.21 -9.55
C ALA A 153 -15.00 11.09 -9.94
N PRO A 154 -14.58 9.81 -9.89
CA PRO A 154 -15.45 8.69 -10.25
C PRO A 154 -16.74 8.59 -9.43
N ASP A 155 -16.79 9.18 -8.23
CA ASP A 155 -18.00 9.24 -7.40
C ASP A 155 -18.97 10.36 -7.81
N GLY A 156 -18.65 11.11 -8.88
CA GLY A 156 -19.47 12.20 -9.41
C GLY A 156 -19.26 13.55 -8.72
N ARG A 157 -18.38 13.65 -7.72
CA ARG A 157 -18.05 14.93 -7.07
C ARG A 157 -17.04 15.71 -7.89
N VAL A 158 -17.11 17.04 -7.84
CA VAL A 158 -16.06 17.90 -8.39
C VAL A 158 -14.79 17.74 -7.56
N ALA A 159 -13.70 17.34 -8.22
CA ALA A 159 -12.38 17.18 -7.61
C ALA A 159 -11.49 18.42 -7.80
N GLY A 160 -11.77 19.22 -8.83
CA GLY A 160 -11.02 20.42 -9.15
C GLY A 160 -11.43 21.03 -10.47
N VAL A 161 -10.65 22.00 -10.97
CA VAL A 161 -10.91 22.65 -12.26
C VAL A 161 -9.66 22.65 -13.12
N LEU A 162 -9.84 22.27 -14.38
CA LEU A 162 -8.87 22.50 -15.44
C LEU A 162 -9.21 23.82 -16.13
N ASP A 163 -8.26 24.73 -16.16
CA ASP A 163 -8.41 26.04 -16.79
C ASP A 163 -7.29 26.32 -17.79
N VAL A 164 -7.61 27.04 -18.85
CA VAL A 164 -6.64 27.67 -19.74
C VAL A 164 -6.83 29.17 -19.66
N SER A 165 -5.77 29.87 -19.26
CA SER A 165 -5.75 31.31 -19.09
C SER A 165 -4.72 31.94 -20.03
N GLY A 166 -5.13 32.93 -20.82
CA GLY A 166 -4.27 33.64 -21.76
C GLY A 166 -4.65 35.12 -21.90
N PRO A 167 -3.97 35.89 -22.75
CA PRO A 167 -4.31 37.29 -22.94
C PRO A 167 -5.63 37.44 -23.73
N ALA A 168 -6.51 38.35 -23.29
CA ALA A 168 -7.83 38.56 -23.92
C ALA A 168 -7.76 38.99 -25.40
N HIS A 169 -6.67 39.62 -25.83
CA HIS A 169 -6.50 40.10 -27.21
C HIS A 169 -6.06 39.01 -28.20
N PHE A 170 -5.76 37.78 -27.75
CA PHE A 170 -5.44 36.66 -28.63
C PHE A 170 -6.72 35.93 -29.07
N ALA A 171 -6.68 35.32 -30.26
CA ALA A 171 -7.79 34.47 -30.73
C ALA A 171 -7.79 33.13 -29.98
N HIS A 172 -8.85 32.90 -29.20
CA HIS A 172 -9.02 31.68 -28.41
C HIS A 172 -10.02 30.70 -29.00
N THR A 173 -10.24 30.73 -30.32
CA THR A 173 -11.06 29.76 -31.04
C THR A 173 -10.69 28.33 -30.63
N ASP A 174 -11.70 27.52 -30.33
CA ASP A 174 -11.63 26.12 -29.89
C ASP A 174 -11.00 25.86 -28.51
N THR A 175 -10.57 26.88 -27.77
CA THR A 175 -9.88 26.70 -26.48
C THR A 175 -10.77 25.98 -25.46
N LEU A 176 -12.02 26.41 -25.31
CA LEU A 176 -12.99 25.71 -24.46
C LEU A 176 -13.17 24.24 -24.88
N ALA A 177 -13.28 23.98 -26.19
CA ALA A 177 -13.43 22.61 -26.69
C ALA A 177 -12.21 21.73 -26.37
N TRP A 178 -11.00 22.29 -26.42
CA TRP A 178 -9.78 21.60 -26.02
C TRP A 178 -9.72 21.34 -24.51
N VAL A 179 -10.14 22.30 -23.69
CA VAL A 179 -10.23 22.14 -22.23
C VAL A 179 -11.26 21.06 -21.88
N GLN A 180 -12.43 21.07 -22.52
CA GLN A 180 -13.45 20.03 -22.36
C GLN A 180 -12.93 18.65 -22.80
N ALA A 181 -12.22 18.55 -23.93
CA ALA A 181 -11.65 17.28 -24.38
C ALA A 181 -10.57 16.75 -23.42
N ALA A 182 -9.73 17.64 -22.89
CA ALA A 182 -8.73 17.30 -21.86
C ALA A 182 -9.40 16.81 -20.57
N ALA A 183 -10.44 17.50 -20.10
CA ALA A 183 -11.23 17.09 -18.93
C ALA A 183 -11.85 15.70 -19.12
N LYS A 184 -12.50 15.45 -20.27
CA LYS A 184 -13.06 14.13 -20.62
C LYS A 184 -11.99 13.04 -20.58
N GLN A 185 -10.80 13.32 -21.11
CA GLN A 185 -9.69 12.37 -21.09
C GLN A 185 -9.22 12.06 -19.67
N ILE A 186 -9.11 13.07 -18.80
CA ILE A 186 -8.73 12.90 -17.40
C ILE A 186 -9.77 12.05 -16.67
N GLU A 187 -11.05 12.38 -16.78
CA GLU A 187 -12.15 11.64 -16.14
C GLU A 187 -12.24 10.19 -16.65
N TYR A 188 -12.06 9.98 -17.96
CA TYR A 188 -11.97 8.65 -18.57
C TYR A 188 -10.84 7.81 -17.95
N LEU A 189 -9.63 8.38 -17.88
CA LEU A 189 -8.48 7.70 -17.27
C LEU A 189 -8.70 7.44 -15.79
N TRP A 190 -9.36 8.37 -15.08
CA TRP A 190 -9.65 8.22 -13.66
C TRP A 190 -10.51 6.99 -13.40
N VAL A 191 -11.62 6.84 -14.13
CA VAL A 191 -12.49 5.67 -13.99
C VAL A 191 -11.77 4.39 -14.38
N LYS A 192 -11.09 4.35 -15.54
CA LYS A 192 -10.38 3.14 -16.00
C LYS A 192 -9.28 2.70 -15.03
N GLN A 193 -8.51 3.64 -14.47
CA GLN A 193 -7.42 3.32 -13.54
C GLN A 193 -7.90 3.09 -12.10
N SER A 194 -9.15 3.41 -11.77
CA SER A 194 -9.75 3.14 -10.45
C SER A 194 -10.65 1.90 -10.44
N LEU A 195 -10.83 1.25 -11.60
CA LEU A 195 -11.64 0.05 -11.74
C LEU A 195 -11.02 -1.12 -10.96
N HIS A 196 -11.75 -1.63 -9.96
CA HIS A 196 -11.34 -2.81 -9.22
C HIS A 196 -11.65 -4.11 -10.01
N PRO A 197 -10.82 -5.17 -9.94
CA PRO A 197 -11.05 -6.41 -10.69
C PRO A 197 -12.40 -7.11 -10.41
N GLN A 198 -12.99 -6.87 -9.25
CA GLN A 198 -14.28 -7.46 -8.85
C GLN A 198 -15.50 -6.63 -9.31
N GLN A 199 -15.29 -5.53 -10.03
CA GLN A 199 -16.36 -4.63 -10.45
C GLN A 199 -16.68 -4.81 -11.93
N TRP A 200 -17.96 -4.66 -12.26
CA TRP A 200 -18.44 -4.58 -13.63
C TRP A 200 -18.03 -3.23 -14.22
N LEU A 201 -17.59 -3.24 -15.48
CA LEU A 201 -17.44 -2.02 -16.26
C LEU A 201 -18.49 -2.03 -17.37
N VAL A 202 -19.33 -1.00 -17.39
CA VAL A 202 -20.31 -0.77 -18.44
C VAL A 202 -19.87 0.45 -19.24
N SER A 203 -19.55 0.21 -20.50
CA SER A 203 -19.24 1.22 -21.50
C SER A 203 -20.51 1.61 -22.25
N VAL A 204 -20.77 2.91 -22.41
CA VAL A 204 -21.94 3.43 -23.11
C VAL A 204 -21.57 4.55 -24.08
N HIS A 205 -22.16 4.55 -25.27
CA HIS A 205 -22.07 5.69 -26.18
C HIS A 205 -23.19 5.66 -27.26
N PRO A 206 -23.73 6.82 -27.70
CA PRO A 206 -24.73 6.86 -28.79
C PRO A 206 -24.20 6.40 -30.16
N GLN A 207 -22.90 6.55 -30.39
CA GLN A 207 -22.19 6.16 -31.61
C GLN A 207 -21.23 5.00 -31.32
N LEU A 208 -21.35 3.89 -32.05
CA LEU A 208 -20.53 2.69 -31.85
C LEU A 208 -19.02 2.96 -31.94
N GLY A 209 -18.58 3.76 -32.92
CA GLY A 209 -17.16 4.04 -33.17
C GLY A 209 -16.46 4.93 -32.14
N LYS A 210 -17.17 5.37 -31.10
CA LYS A 210 -16.65 6.19 -30.00
C LYS A 210 -16.47 5.41 -28.70
N LEU A 211 -16.93 4.16 -28.64
CA LEU A 211 -16.51 3.24 -27.59
C LEU A 211 -14.98 3.06 -27.65
N ASP A 212 -14.34 2.82 -26.50
CA ASP A 212 -12.87 2.84 -26.35
C ASP A 212 -12.16 4.18 -26.61
N SER A 213 -12.90 5.28 -26.72
CA SER A 213 -12.33 6.64 -26.80
C SER A 213 -12.56 7.43 -25.51
N ALA A 214 -11.96 8.62 -25.38
CA ALA A 214 -12.21 9.52 -24.25
C ALA A 214 -13.65 10.07 -24.21
N GLU A 215 -14.42 9.91 -25.29
CA GLU A 215 -15.85 10.25 -25.34
C GLU A 215 -16.74 9.12 -24.78
N GLU A 216 -16.18 7.92 -24.53
CA GLU A 216 -16.88 6.78 -23.95
C GLU A 216 -17.45 7.11 -22.57
N GLY A 217 -18.74 6.87 -22.38
CA GLY A 217 -19.36 6.85 -21.05
C GLY A 217 -18.97 5.58 -20.31
N LEU A 218 -18.48 5.72 -19.08
CA LEU A 218 -18.06 4.61 -18.23
C LEU A 218 -18.90 4.61 -16.96
N LEU A 219 -19.48 3.45 -16.64
CA LEU A 219 -20.10 3.17 -15.35
C LEU A 219 -19.44 1.94 -14.73
N VAL A 220 -19.26 1.96 -13.42
CA VAL A 220 -18.66 0.89 -12.64
C VAL A 220 -19.65 0.41 -11.61
N PHE A 221 -19.96 -0.88 -11.61
CA PHE A 221 -20.88 -1.48 -10.65
C PHE A 221 -20.16 -2.49 -9.76
N SER A 222 -20.43 -2.41 -8.46
CA SER A 222 -20.11 -3.47 -7.50
C SER A 222 -21.37 -4.29 -7.32
N ASP A 223 -21.36 -5.53 -7.79
CA ASP A 223 -22.57 -6.33 -8.02
C ASP A 223 -23.60 -5.53 -8.83
N ASN A 224 -24.71 -5.14 -8.20
CA ASN A 224 -25.78 -4.38 -8.83
C ASN A 224 -25.69 -2.87 -8.56
N LEU A 225 -24.83 -2.39 -7.66
CA LEU A 225 -24.79 -0.98 -7.22
C LEU A 225 -23.82 -0.15 -8.06
N LEU A 226 -24.25 1.00 -8.57
CA LEU A 226 -23.39 1.96 -9.26
C LEU A 226 -22.43 2.59 -8.25
N THR A 227 -21.13 2.29 -8.36
CA THR A 227 -20.10 2.81 -7.44
C THR A 227 -19.21 3.87 -8.06
N ALA A 228 -19.15 3.95 -9.39
CA ALA A 228 -18.48 5.05 -10.07
C ALA A 228 -19.03 5.29 -11.48
N ALA A 229 -18.90 6.53 -11.97
CA ALA A 229 -19.20 6.91 -13.35
C ALA A 229 -18.33 8.10 -13.79
N ASN A 230 -18.10 8.24 -15.10
CA ASN A 230 -17.62 9.51 -15.65
C ASN A 230 -18.80 10.38 -16.10
N ARG A 231 -18.54 11.68 -16.33
CA ARG A 231 -19.58 12.63 -16.76
C ARG A 231 -20.28 12.22 -18.04
N GLN A 232 -19.53 11.63 -19.00
CA GLN A 232 -20.11 11.20 -20.28
C GLN A 232 -21.19 10.13 -20.08
N ALA A 233 -21.02 9.20 -19.13
CA ALA A 233 -22.07 8.24 -18.79
C ALA A 233 -23.28 8.89 -18.13
N LEU A 234 -23.07 9.81 -17.17
CA LEU A 234 -24.16 10.52 -16.50
C LEU A 234 -25.01 11.32 -17.51
N ILE A 235 -24.36 12.02 -18.44
CA ILE A 235 -25.03 12.74 -19.54
C ILE A 235 -25.78 11.76 -20.45
N ALA A 236 -25.13 10.69 -20.90
CA ALA A 236 -25.74 9.72 -21.82
C ALA A 236 -26.98 9.01 -21.23
N LEU A 237 -27.02 8.82 -19.91
CA LEU A 237 -28.15 8.22 -19.22
C LEU A 237 -29.15 9.24 -18.66
N GLY A 238 -28.80 10.53 -18.63
CA GLY A 238 -29.67 11.57 -18.07
C GLY A 238 -29.86 11.45 -16.56
N ILE A 239 -28.83 11.01 -15.82
CA ILE A 239 -28.88 10.87 -14.36
C ILE A 239 -27.92 11.87 -13.68
N SER A 240 -28.29 12.32 -12.48
CA SER A 240 -27.45 13.19 -11.66
C SER A 240 -26.30 12.42 -11.00
N SER A 241 -25.23 13.11 -10.62
CA SER A 241 -24.09 12.54 -9.88
C SER A 241 -24.51 11.94 -8.53
N GLU A 242 -25.55 12.46 -7.88
CA GLU A 242 -26.14 11.93 -6.64
C GLU A 242 -26.66 10.48 -6.75
N ARG A 243 -26.89 10.00 -7.98
CA ARG A 243 -27.27 8.61 -8.25
C ARG A 243 -26.08 7.66 -8.15
N VAL A 244 -24.83 8.14 -8.16
CA VAL A 244 -23.64 7.32 -7.89
C VAL A 244 -23.63 6.96 -6.42
N GLY A 245 -23.58 5.66 -6.11
CA GLY A 245 -23.71 5.10 -4.77
C GLY A 245 -25.13 4.69 -4.38
N SER A 246 -26.15 4.97 -5.20
CA SER A 246 -27.56 4.62 -4.91
C SER A 246 -28.30 3.95 -6.06
N ALA A 247 -27.99 4.26 -7.31
CA ALA A 247 -28.60 3.64 -8.47
C ALA A 247 -28.13 2.20 -8.68
N THR A 248 -29.03 1.34 -9.15
CA THR A 248 -28.68 -0.04 -9.50
C THR A 248 -28.61 -0.27 -11.01
N PHE A 249 -27.89 -1.30 -11.43
CA PHE A 249 -27.80 -1.69 -12.84
C PHE A 249 -29.20 -1.96 -13.41
N SER A 250 -30.04 -2.69 -12.68
CA SER A 250 -31.43 -3.00 -13.11
C SER A 250 -32.32 -1.75 -13.27
N GLN A 251 -32.08 -0.69 -12.50
CA GLN A 251 -32.81 0.57 -12.65
C GLN A 251 -32.37 1.35 -13.90
N LEU A 252 -31.07 1.32 -14.20
CA LEU A 252 -30.50 2.07 -15.32
C LEU A 252 -30.67 1.33 -16.66
N PHE A 253 -30.69 -0.01 -16.64
CA PHE A 253 -30.81 -0.85 -17.81
C PHE A 253 -31.85 -1.97 -17.58
N PRO A 254 -33.16 -1.63 -17.48
CA PRO A 254 -34.21 -2.59 -17.12
C PRO A 254 -34.42 -3.70 -18.15
N THR A 255 -34.06 -3.46 -19.41
CA THR A 255 -34.18 -4.41 -20.51
C THR A 255 -32.92 -5.26 -20.74
N LEU A 256 -31.83 -4.99 -20.01
CA LEU A 256 -30.58 -5.74 -20.13
C LEU A 256 -30.37 -6.68 -18.96
N GLN A 257 -29.81 -7.85 -19.26
CA GLN A 257 -29.19 -8.70 -18.25
C GLN A 257 -27.75 -8.28 -18.03
N GLN A 258 -27.31 -8.30 -16.76
CA GLN A 258 -25.93 -7.98 -16.38
C GLN A 258 -25.00 -9.17 -16.68
N SER A 259 -24.78 -9.42 -17.97
CA SER A 259 -23.91 -10.47 -18.50
C SER A 259 -22.87 -9.88 -19.44
N PRO A 260 -21.63 -10.42 -19.48
CA PRO A 260 -20.60 -9.87 -20.35
C PRO A 260 -20.99 -10.01 -21.82
N ASN A 261 -20.63 -9.00 -22.63
CA ASN A 261 -20.80 -9.06 -24.07
C ASN A 261 -19.51 -8.62 -24.79
N SER A 262 -19.16 -9.33 -25.87
CA SER A 262 -18.02 -8.97 -26.72
C SER A 262 -18.39 -7.90 -27.75
N VAL A 263 -19.66 -7.87 -28.15
CA VAL A 263 -20.23 -6.91 -29.11
C VAL A 263 -21.15 -5.94 -28.36
N PRO A 264 -20.98 -4.62 -28.52
CA PRO A 264 -21.89 -3.64 -27.91
C PRO A 264 -23.33 -3.85 -28.37
N LEU A 265 -24.26 -3.88 -27.41
CA LEU A 265 -25.68 -4.09 -27.67
C LEU A 265 -26.41 -2.75 -27.78
N PRO A 266 -27.34 -2.59 -28.73
CA PRO A 266 -28.20 -1.42 -28.78
C PRO A 266 -29.27 -1.50 -27.68
N VAL A 267 -29.45 -0.39 -26.96
CA VAL A 267 -30.47 -0.22 -25.92
C VAL A 267 -31.22 1.07 -26.21
N ASP A 268 -32.53 1.05 -26.02
CA ASP A 268 -33.34 2.25 -26.13
C ASP A 268 -33.04 3.19 -24.97
N SER A 269 -32.70 4.43 -25.28
CA SER A 269 -32.47 5.48 -24.30
C SER A 269 -33.51 6.58 -24.49
N PRO A 270 -34.26 6.97 -23.44
CA PRO A 270 -35.23 8.07 -23.54
C PRO A 270 -34.64 9.38 -24.06
N ARG A 271 -33.33 9.60 -23.82
CA ARG A 271 -32.64 10.85 -24.16
C ARG A 271 -32.02 10.86 -25.55
N HIS A 272 -31.47 9.73 -25.98
CA HIS A 272 -30.69 9.64 -27.23
C HIS A 272 -31.33 8.74 -28.30
N GLY A 273 -32.51 8.19 -28.03
CA GLY A 273 -33.14 7.18 -28.86
C GLY A 273 -32.44 5.83 -28.73
N ARG A 274 -31.17 5.75 -29.15
CA ARG A 274 -30.37 4.52 -29.15
C ARG A 274 -29.00 4.73 -28.50
N LEU A 275 -28.64 3.82 -27.61
CA LEU A 275 -27.35 3.79 -26.91
C LEU A 275 -26.68 2.43 -27.14
N TYR A 276 -25.40 2.41 -27.47
CA TYR A 276 -24.62 1.17 -27.55
C TYR A 276 -23.98 0.91 -26.19
N VAL A 277 -24.23 -0.27 -25.63
CA VAL A 277 -23.82 -0.67 -24.29
C VAL A 277 -22.95 -1.91 -24.36
N ARG A 278 -21.73 -1.84 -23.81
CA ARG A 278 -20.82 -2.97 -23.67
C ARG A 278 -20.53 -3.24 -22.20
N LEU A 279 -20.88 -4.45 -21.76
CA LEU A 279 -20.68 -4.92 -20.41
C LEU A 279 -19.43 -5.79 -20.40
N ARG A 280 -18.45 -5.35 -19.63
CA ARG A 280 -17.33 -6.17 -19.22
C ARG A 280 -17.65 -6.66 -17.82
N ALA A 281 -17.79 -7.98 -17.67
CA ALA A 281 -17.83 -8.60 -16.36
C ALA A 281 -16.62 -8.14 -15.53
N PRO A 282 -16.71 -8.16 -14.19
CA PRO A 282 -15.55 -8.26 -13.35
C PRO A 282 -14.59 -9.21 -14.02
N ALA A 283 -13.30 -8.96 -13.85
CA ALA A 283 -12.38 -10.06 -14.01
C ALA A 283 -12.83 -11.09 -12.96
N GLN A 284 -13.73 -12.00 -13.37
CA GLN A 284 -13.83 -13.30 -12.77
C GLN A 284 -12.40 -13.77 -12.90
N ARG A 285 -11.69 -13.72 -11.77
CA ARG A 285 -10.77 -14.79 -11.53
C ARG A 285 -11.63 -16.07 -11.47
N ALA A 286 -12.09 -16.56 -12.62
CA ALA A 286 -11.54 -17.82 -13.03
C ALA A 286 -10.05 -17.60 -12.87
N VAL A 287 -9.48 -18.22 -11.86
CA VAL A 287 -8.04 -18.44 -11.84
C VAL A 287 -7.79 -19.25 -13.13
N SER A 288 -7.78 -18.58 -14.28
CA SER A 288 -6.89 -18.89 -15.36
C SER A 288 -5.54 -18.64 -14.71
N ALA A 289 -5.12 -19.67 -14.00
CA ALA A 289 -3.73 -19.98 -13.90
C ALA A 289 -3.24 -19.91 -15.35
N ALA A 290 -2.52 -18.83 -15.68
CA ALA A 290 -1.21 -19.10 -16.27
C ALA A 290 -0.67 -20.28 -15.47
N PRO A 291 -0.30 -21.42 -16.10
CA PRO A 291 0.13 -22.62 -15.37
C PRO A 291 0.98 -22.14 -14.21
N PRO A 292 0.59 -22.45 -12.95
CA PRO A 292 1.09 -21.73 -11.80
C PRO A 292 2.60 -21.66 -11.95
N ALA A 293 3.17 -20.45 -11.89
CA ALA A 293 4.56 -20.36 -11.51
C ALA A 293 4.62 -21.18 -10.22
N ALA A 294 5.31 -22.33 -10.29
CA ALA A 294 5.21 -23.35 -9.26
C ALA A 294 5.32 -22.65 -7.90
N GLY A 295 4.30 -22.81 -7.05
CA GLY A 295 4.35 -22.23 -5.72
C GLY A 295 5.65 -22.67 -5.05
N PRO A 296 6.19 -21.88 -4.09
CA PRO A 296 7.44 -22.25 -3.45
C PRO A 296 7.32 -23.68 -2.88
N VAL A 297 8.18 -24.58 -3.37
CA VAL A 297 8.21 -25.96 -2.89
C VAL A 297 8.97 -25.98 -1.59
N PHE A 298 8.26 -26.21 -0.49
CA PHE A 298 8.91 -26.33 0.80
C PHE A 298 9.40 -27.76 1.04
N PRO A 299 10.60 -27.96 1.61
CA PRO A 299 11.17 -29.31 1.75
C PRO A 299 10.40 -30.22 2.73
N PHE A 300 9.51 -29.64 3.55
CA PHE A 300 8.73 -30.33 4.57
C PHE A 300 7.26 -30.54 4.20
N SER A 301 6.79 -29.99 3.06
CA SER A 301 5.40 -30.04 2.66
C SER A 301 5.26 -30.45 1.19
N GLY A 302 4.09 -31.00 0.82
CA GLY A 302 3.78 -31.20 -0.60
C GLY A 302 3.68 -29.85 -1.30
N GLY A 303 4.08 -29.76 -2.57
CA GLY A 303 4.13 -28.48 -3.33
C GLY A 303 2.80 -27.70 -3.39
N ARG A 304 1.67 -28.29 -2.99
CA ARG A 304 0.35 -27.63 -2.93
C ARG A 304 0.21 -26.64 -1.77
N ASP A 305 0.98 -26.81 -0.68
CA ASP A 305 0.84 -25.96 0.50
C ASP A 305 1.39 -24.55 0.26
N GLY A 306 2.50 -24.43 -0.48
CA GLY A 306 3.05 -23.13 -0.90
C GLY A 306 2.07 -22.33 -1.76
N GLU A 307 1.40 -22.98 -2.72
CA GLU A 307 0.37 -22.34 -3.55
C GLU A 307 -0.82 -21.85 -2.72
N LYS A 308 -1.31 -22.67 -1.79
CA LYS A 308 -2.40 -22.33 -0.88
C LYS A 308 -2.07 -21.07 -0.07
N MET A 309 -0.86 -21.01 0.49
CA MET A 309 -0.42 -19.88 1.29
C MET A 309 -0.29 -18.59 0.48
N VAL A 310 0.26 -18.67 -0.74
CA VAL A 310 0.34 -17.51 -1.65
C VAL A 310 -1.06 -16.99 -1.98
N ARG A 311 -2.05 -17.89 -2.20
CA ARG A 311 -3.44 -17.48 -2.45
C ARG A 311 -4.05 -16.76 -1.25
N LEU A 312 -3.83 -17.26 -0.03
CA LEU A 312 -4.30 -16.63 1.21
C LEU A 312 -3.67 -15.24 1.40
N LEU A 313 -2.34 -15.13 1.24
CA LEU A 313 -1.63 -13.85 1.35
C LEU A 313 -2.11 -12.83 0.32
N ASN A 314 -2.42 -13.28 -0.90
CA ASN A 314 -2.97 -12.44 -1.97
C ASN A 314 -4.42 -12.01 -1.71
N ALA A 315 -5.18 -12.77 -0.92
CA ALA A 315 -6.52 -12.43 -0.49
C ALA A 315 -6.53 -11.44 0.70
N GLY A 316 -5.36 -11.11 1.26
CA GLY A 316 -5.23 -10.22 2.42
C GLY A 316 -5.42 -10.93 3.76
N VAL A 317 -5.38 -12.26 3.77
CA VAL A 317 -5.44 -13.09 4.99
C VAL A 317 -4.08 -13.04 5.69
N SER A 318 -4.08 -12.74 6.98
CA SER A 318 -2.88 -12.76 7.81
C SER A 318 -2.40 -14.19 8.05
N LEU A 319 -1.09 -14.41 7.88
CA LEU A 319 -0.48 -15.73 8.04
C LEU A 319 0.33 -15.80 9.33
N CYS A 320 0.08 -16.81 10.16
CA CYS A 320 0.87 -17.13 11.34
C CYS A 320 1.67 -18.42 11.12
N ILE A 321 2.99 -18.33 11.26
CA ILE A 321 3.91 -19.45 11.05
C ILE A 321 4.49 -19.88 12.39
N HIS A 322 4.07 -21.04 12.86
CA HIS A 322 4.63 -21.70 14.03
C HIS A 322 5.81 -22.59 13.65
N GLY A 323 6.79 -22.70 14.54
CA GLY A 323 7.89 -23.65 14.37
C GLY A 323 9.03 -23.38 15.34
N GLU A 324 9.82 -24.41 15.61
CA GLU A 324 11.02 -24.32 16.44
C GLU A 324 12.01 -23.26 15.89
N THR A 325 12.85 -22.74 16.78
CA THR A 325 13.91 -21.81 16.40
C THR A 325 14.85 -22.49 15.39
N GLY A 326 15.16 -21.77 14.30
CA GLY A 326 16.06 -22.27 13.27
C GLY A 326 15.42 -23.13 12.16
N CYS A 327 14.09 -23.32 12.14
CA CYS A 327 13.39 -24.05 11.06
C CYS A 327 13.25 -23.30 9.72
N GLY A 328 13.54 -22.00 9.67
CA GLY A 328 13.46 -21.21 8.43
C GLY A 328 12.14 -20.44 8.22
N LYS A 329 11.49 -19.98 9.32
CA LYS A 329 10.26 -19.17 9.28
C LYS A 329 10.38 -17.93 8.36
N GLU A 330 11.49 -17.21 8.47
CA GLU A 330 11.77 -16.05 7.61
C GLU A 330 11.97 -16.44 6.13
N PHE A 331 12.69 -17.53 5.86
CA PHE A 331 12.91 -18.02 4.49
C PHE A 331 11.59 -18.33 3.79
N ILE A 332 10.66 -18.99 4.48
CA ILE A 332 9.31 -19.27 3.97
C ILE A 332 8.58 -17.95 3.70
N SER A 333 8.63 -17.01 4.64
CA SER A 333 7.96 -15.71 4.53
C SER A 333 8.46 -14.91 3.31
N GLN A 334 9.77 -14.88 3.09
CA GLN A 334 10.38 -14.27 1.90
C GLN A 334 10.01 -15.02 0.62
N ALA A 335 9.94 -16.35 0.65
CA ALA A 335 9.48 -17.14 -0.50
C ALA A 335 8.03 -16.83 -0.86
N LEU A 336 7.15 -16.70 0.14
CA LEU A 336 5.75 -16.32 -0.06
C LEU A 336 5.63 -14.91 -0.65
N HIS A 337 6.38 -13.93 -0.11
CA HIS A 337 6.42 -12.56 -0.64
C HIS A 337 6.79 -12.52 -2.11
N ARG A 338 7.89 -13.20 -2.52
CA ARG A 338 8.35 -13.26 -3.91
C ARG A 338 7.32 -13.84 -4.89
N HIS A 339 6.47 -14.75 -4.43
CA HIS A 339 5.44 -15.39 -5.27
C HIS A 339 4.06 -14.73 -5.13
N SER A 340 3.93 -13.69 -4.30
CA SER A 340 2.67 -12.99 -4.05
C SER A 340 2.47 -11.78 -4.97
N ARG A 341 1.27 -11.18 -4.91
CA ARG A 341 0.95 -9.89 -5.54
C ARG A 341 1.75 -8.73 -4.96
N TRP A 342 2.33 -8.91 -3.77
CA TRP A 342 3.10 -7.91 -3.03
C TRP A 342 4.59 -7.92 -3.39
N ARG A 343 5.01 -8.73 -4.36
CA ARG A 343 6.42 -8.92 -4.74
C ARG A 343 7.16 -7.65 -5.17
N GLU A 344 6.42 -6.67 -5.72
CA GLU A 344 6.99 -5.37 -6.14
C GLU A 344 7.19 -4.42 -4.95
N GLY A 345 6.48 -4.67 -3.84
CA GLY A 345 6.61 -3.92 -2.60
C GLY A 345 7.72 -4.45 -1.70
N LYS A 346 8.07 -3.68 -0.67
CA LYS A 346 9.13 -4.05 0.27
C LYS A 346 8.70 -5.22 1.17
N PHE A 347 9.64 -6.13 1.43
CA PHE A 347 9.54 -7.09 2.53
C PHE A 347 10.23 -6.49 3.75
N VAL A 348 9.44 -6.01 4.72
CA VAL A 348 9.96 -5.36 5.93
C VAL A 348 9.88 -6.33 7.08
N ALA A 349 11.04 -6.84 7.51
CA ALA A 349 11.16 -7.76 8.63
C ALA A 349 11.49 -7.02 9.93
N ILE A 350 10.82 -7.43 11.01
CA ILE A 350 11.06 -6.95 12.36
C ILE A 350 11.11 -8.17 13.28
N ASN A 351 12.22 -8.31 14.02
CA ASN A 351 12.33 -9.33 15.05
C ASN A 351 11.97 -8.72 16.41
N CYS A 352 10.84 -9.13 16.97
CA CYS A 352 10.30 -8.55 18.19
C CYS A 352 11.13 -8.91 19.43
N ALA A 353 11.92 -9.99 19.37
CA ALA A 353 12.79 -10.41 20.47
C ALA A 353 14.18 -9.77 20.44
N ALA A 354 14.65 -9.32 19.26
CA ALA A 354 16.00 -8.79 19.09
C ALA A 354 16.12 -7.30 19.43
N ILE A 355 15.02 -6.55 19.37
CA ILE A 355 14.99 -5.11 19.62
C ILE A 355 14.67 -4.88 21.10
N PRO A 356 15.46 -4.07 21.83
CA PRO A 356 15.13 -3.71 23.21
C PRO A 356 13.71 -3.15 23.33
N GLU A 357 13.01 -3.48 24.41
CA GLU A 357 11.63 -3.05 24.67
C GLU A 357 11.47 -1.52 24.60
N SER A 358 12.50 -0.77 25.00
CA SER A 358 12.50 0.70 24.93
C SER A 358 12.60 1.27 23.51
N LEU A 359 13.03 0.48 22.52
CA LEU A 359 13.28 0.93 21.15
C LEU A 359 12.30 0.37 20.12
N ILE A 360 11.74 -0.82 20.38
CA ILE A 360 10.87 -1.51 19.43
C ILE A 360 9.61 -0.70 19.07
N GLU A 361 9.10 0.13 19.99
CA GLU A 361 8.01 1.05 19.68
C GLU A 361 8.41 2.08 18.61
N SER A 362 9.57 2.71 18.77
CA SER A 362 10.07 3.72 17.82
C SER A 362 10.43 3.12 16.46
N GLU A 363 10.90 1.86 16.46
CA GLU A 363 11.19 1.10 15.23
C GLU A 363 9.91 0.76 14.48
N LEU A 364 8.87 0.27 15.17
CA LEU A 364 7.60 -0.13 14.55
C LEU A 364 6.82 1.06 13.99
N PHE A 365 6.57 2.07 14.84
CA PHE A 365 5.61 3.15 14.55
C PHE A 365 6.26 4.43 14.02
N GLY A 366 7.59 4.56 14.16
CA GLY A 366 8.31 5.78 13.82
C GLY A 366 8.11 6.88 14.86
N TYR A 367 8.78 8.01 14.66
CA TYR A 367 8.69 9.17 15.55
C TYR A 367 8.90 10.49 14.79
N GLN A 368 8.26 11.55 15.29
CA GLN A 368 8.48 12.90 14.79
C GLN A 368 9.76 13.53 15.38
N PRO A 369 10.37 14.51 14.69
CA PRO A 369 11.49 15.27 15.26
C PRO A 369 11.13 15.83 16.63
N GLY A 370 11.97 15.57 17.63
CA GLY A 370 11.77 16.06 19.01
C GLY A 370 10.77 15.25 19.85
N ALA A 371 10.32 14.08 19.40
CA ALA A 371 9.37 13.24 20.15
C ALA A 371 9.89 12.79 21.54
N PHE A 372 11.21 12.63 21.72
CA PHE A 372 11.85 12.29 22.98
C PHE A 372 13.31 12.77 23.01
N THR A 373 13.94 12.75 24.19
CA THR A 373 15.35 13.14 24.38
C THR A 373 16.27 12.19 23.60
N GLY A 374 16.97 12.72 22.58
CA GLY A 374 17.83 11.91 21.69
C GLY A 374 17.20 11.54 20.35
N ALA A 375 15.95 11.94 20.09
CA ALA A 375 15.32 11.76 18.78
C ALA A 375 16.07 12.52 17.68
N SER A 376 16.27 11.87 16.53
CA SER A 376 16.89 12.49 15.36
C SER A 376 16.10 13.73 14.90
N LYS A 377 16.82 14.79 14.50
CA LYS A 377 16.23 16.01 13.94
C LYS A 377 15.43 15.77 12.65
N ASN A 378 15.69 14.65 11.97
CA ASN A 378 14.99 14.28 10.73
C ASN A 378 13.77 13.38 10.98
N GLY A 379 13.53 12.94 12.22
CA GLY A 379 12.50 11.94 12.55
C GLY A 379 12.81 10.56 11.96
N TYR A 380 11.91 9.61 12.18
CA TYR A 380 11.97 8.28 11.59
C TYR A 380 10.57 7.82 11.19
N ILE A 381 10.43 7.27 9.98
CA ILE A 381 9.12 6.92 9.43
C ILE A 381 8.50 5.66 10.05
N GLY A 382 9.31 4.77 10.63
CA GLY A 382 8.83 3.51 11.19
C GLY A 382 8.67 2.40 10.16
N LYS A 383 8.87 1.15 10.62
CA LYS A 383 8.83 -0.05 9.79
C LYS A 383 7.45 -0.35 9.21
N ILE A 384 6.38 -0.03 9.94
CA ILE A 384 5.00 -0.20 9.45
C ILE A 384 4.75 0.65 8.20
N ARG A 385 5.24 1.91 8.20
CA ARG A 385 5.14 2.79 7.03
C ARG A 385 6.09 2.40 5.91
N GLU A 386 7.27 1.87 6.25
CA GLU A 386 8.18 1.28 5.25
C GLU A 386 7.55 0.08 4.53
N ALA A 387 6.65 -0.64 5.18
CA ALA A 387 6.00 -1.83 4.63
C ALA A 387 4.81 -1.52 3.71
N ASP A 388 4.38 -0.26 3.60
CA ASP A 388 3.27 0.15 2.76
C ASP A 388 3.46 -0.30 1.29
N GLY A 389 2.42 -0.90 0.72
CA GLY A 389 2.45 -1.53 -0.60
C GLY A 389 3.17 -2.90 -0.65
N GLY A 390 3.62 -3.46 0.48
CA GLY A 390 4.42 -4.68 0.57
C GLY A 390 3.95 -5.69 1.63
N VAL A 391 4.91 -6.31 2.32
CA VAL A 391 4.67 -7.28 3.40
C VAL A 391 5.40 -6.84 4.66
N LEU A 392 4.66 -6.80 5.77
CA LEU A 392 5.20 -6.66 7.11
C LEU A 392 5.39 -8.07 7.71
N PHE A 393 6.64 -8.42 7.97
CA PHE A 393 7.01 -9.68 8.61
C PHE A 393 7.38 -9.45 10.08
N LEU A 394 6.62 -10.06 10.99
CA LEU A 394 6.79 -9.98 12.43
C LEU A 394 7.38 -11.30 12.95
N ASP A 395 8.70 -11.35 13.10
CA ASP A 395 9.37 -12.51 13.68
C ASP A 395 9.34 -12.46 15.21
N GLU A 396 9.21 -13.64 15.79
CA GLU A 396 9.00 -13.85 17.23
C GLU A 396 7.89 -12.95 17.83
N ILE A 397 6.74 -12.86 17.14
CA ILE A 397 5.59 -12.03 17.55
C ILE A 397 5.10 -12.34 18.96
N GLY A 398 5.28 -13.59 19.40
CA GLY A 398 4.98 -13.99 20.77
C GLY A 398 5.70 -13.10 21.78
N ASP A 399 6.94 -12.69 21.51
CA ASP A 399 7.80 -11.88 22.39
C ASP A 399 7.49 -10.37 22.35
N MET A 400 6.45 -9.94 21.64
CA MET A 400 6.06 -8.54 21.59
C MET A 400 5.55 -8.03 22.96
N PRO A 401 6.09 -6.90 23.47
CA PRO A 401 5.62 -6.28 24.71
C PRO A 401 4.11 -6.01 24.70
N LEU A 402 3.42 -6.32 25.80
CA LEU A 402 1.95 -6.23 25.90
C LEU A 402 1.41 -4.83 25.55
N ALA A 403 2.13 -3.78 25.94
CA ALA A 403 1.75 -2.39 25.66
C ALA A 403 1.66 -2.08 24.15
N LEU A 404 2.48 -2.74 23.32
CA LEU A 404 2.54 -2.50 21.88
C LEU A 404 1.49 -3.30 21.11
N GLN A 405 1.02 -4.40 21.68
CA GLN A 405 0.02 -5.27 21.07
C GLN A 405 -1.27 -4.51 20.73
N THR A 406 -1.73 -3.61 21.62
CA THR A 406 -2.91 -2.77 21.36
C THR A 406 -2.68 -1.79 20.22
N ARG A 407 -1.50 -1.17 20.13
CA ARG A 407 -1.18 -0.23 19.05
C ARG A 407 -1.07 -0.97 17.71
N LEU A 408 -0.42 -2.13 17.69
CA LEU A 408 -0.35 -2.98 16.50
C LEU A 408 -1.76 -3.39 16.04
N LEU A 409 -2.62 -3.83 16.96
CA LEU A 409 -4.00 -4.21 16.63
C LEU A 409 -4.75 -3.08 15.93
N ARG A 410 -4.65 -1.84 16.43
CA ARG A 410 -5.27 -0.66 15.79
C ARG A 410 -4.77 -0.45 14.37
N VAL A 411 -3.46 -0.52 14.15
CA VAL A 411 -2.87 -0.42 12.80
C VAL A 411 -3.45 -1.50 11.87
N LEU A 412 -3.58 -2.73 12.36
CA LEU A 412 -4.09 -3.85 11.56
C LEU A 412 -5.58 -3.72 11.21
N GLN A 413 -6.36 -3.03 12.05
CA GLN A 413 -7.81 -2.82 11.88
C GLN A 413 -8.12 -1.56 11.07
N GLU A 414 -7.59 -0.42 11.51
CA GLU A 414 -7.86 0.91 10.97
C GLU A 414 -7.05 1.18 9.69
N LYS A 415 -6.00 0.39 9.43
CA LYS A 415 -5.08 0.59 8.30
C LYS A 415 -4.44 1.98 8.30
N GLU A 416 -4.19 2.49 9.50
CA GLU A 416 -3.50 3.76 9.72
C GLU A 416 -2.47 3.61 10.84
N VAL A 417 -1.41 4.44 10.80
CA VAL A 417 -0.38 4.45 11.83
C VAL A 417 0.00 5.88 12.20
N ALA A 418 0.07 6.14 13.51
CA ALA A 418 0.51 7.41 14.08
C ALA A 418 1.91 7.24 14.70
N PRO A 419 2.82 8.21 14.51
CA PRO A 419 4.18 8.14 15.01
C PRO A 419 4.22 8.54 16.49
N LEU A 420 5.33 8.25 17.16
CA LEU A 420 5.58 8.80 18.49
C LEU A 420 5.73 10.33 18.43
N GLY A 421 5.09 11.01 19.37
CA GLY A 421 5.12 12.47 19.50
C GLY A 421 4.30 13.24 18.46
N GLY A 422 3.52 12.56 17.61
CA GLY A 422 2.68 13.20 16.59
C GLY A 422 1.20 12.81 16.69
N SER A 423 0.31 13.73 16.33
CA SER A 423 -1.14 13.51 16.28
C SER A 423 -1.68 13.13 14.90
N ARG A 424 -0.85 13.23 13.85
CA ARG A 424 -1.21 12.88 12.46
C ARG A 424 -1.07 11.38 12.23
N SER A 425 -2.15 10.72 11.82
CA SER A 425 -2.13 9.34 11.32
C SER A 425 -1.82 9.29 9.82
N TRP A 426 -1.22 8.19 9.35
CA TRP A 426 -0.99 7.91 7.94
C TRP A 426 -1.63 6.59 7.52
N PRO A 427 -2.37 6.54 6.39
CA PRO A 427 -2.90 5.30 5.86
C PRO A 427 -1.76 4.38 5.38
N VAL A 428 -1.93 3.08 5.60
CA VAL A 428 -0.98 2.02 5.26
C VAL A 428 -1.71 0.77 4.76
N ASN A 429 -1.19 0.16 3.70
CA ASN A 429 -1.75 -1.03 3.08
C ASN A 429 -0.66 -2.07 2.79
N PHE A 430 -0.57 -3.07 3.66
CA PHE A 430 0.37 -4.18 3.55
C PHE A 430 -0.28 -5.51 3.94
N ALA A 431 0.33 -6.61 3.48
CA ALA A 431 0.06 -7.95 3.97
C ALA A 431 0.90 -8.25 5.23
N VAL A 432 0.36 -9.12 6.11
CA VAL A 432 1.01 -9.49 7.37
C VAL A 432 1.37 -10.96 7.36
N ILE A 433 2.63 -11.24 7.69
CA ILE A 433 3.09 -12.57 8.03
C ILE A 433 3.73 -12.46 9.42
N CYS A 434 3.31 -13.27 10.36
CA CYS A 434 3.93 -13.36 11.68
C CYS A 434 4.48 -14.75 11.92
N ALA A 435 5.51 -14.83 12.76
CA ALA A 435 6.19 -16.07 13.08
C ALA A 435 6.48 -16.16 14.57
N THR A 436 6.38 -17.35 15.15
CA THR A 436 6.71 -17.56 16.56
C THR A 436 7.03 -19.02 16.86
N HIS A 437 7.93 -19.24 17.83
CA HIS A 437 8.15 -20.57 18.43
C HIS A 437 7.32 -20.80 19.70
N ARG A 438 6.65 -19.77 20.23
CA ARG A 438 5.88 -19.85 21.46
C ARG A 438 4.45 -20.32 21.22
N ASN A 439 3.84 -20.91 22.23
CA ASN A 439 2.40 -21.21 22.22
C ASN A 439 1.62 -19.93 22.56
N LEU A 440 1.08 -19.26 21.54
CA LEU A 440 0.34 -18.00 21.72
C LEU A 440 -0.93 -18.19 22.56
N ALA A 441 -1.62 -19.32 22.46
CA ALA A 441 -2.81 -19.59 23.26
C ALA A 441 -2.47 -19.67 24.76
N GLN A 442 -1.34 -20.29 25.11
CA GLN A 442 -0.85 -20.30 26.49
C GLN A 442 -0.47 -18.89 26.95
N ARG A 443 0.22 -18.09 26.11
CA ARG A 443 0.55 -16.70 26.48
C ARG A 443 -0.68 -15.82 26.70
N VAL A 444 -1.79 -16.09 25.98
CA VAL A 444 -3.07 -15.44 26.24
C VAL A 444 -3.62 -15.84 27.61
N ALA A 445 -3.59 -17.13 27.93
CA ALA A 445 -4.01 -17.63 29.25
C ALA A 445 -3.17 -17.04 30.40
N ASP A 446 -1.87 -16.83 30.16
CA ASP A 446 -0.93 -16.24 31.12
C ASP A 446 -1.03 -14.69 31.20
N GLY A 447 -1.88 -14.06 30.38
CA GLY A 447 -2.05 -12.60 30.33
C GLY A 447 -0.91 -11.84 29.66
N GLU A 448 0.03 -12.54 29.01
CA GLU A 448 1.19 -11.95 28.33
C GLU A 448 0.92 -11.62 26.85
N PHE A 449 -0.19 -12.10 26.30
CA PHE A 449 -0.62 -11.82 24.93
C PHE A 449 -2.12 -11.53 24.88
N ARG A 450 -2.54 -10.59 24.03
CA ARG A 450 -3.96 -10.24 23.89
C ARG A 450 -4.68 -11.18 22.94
N GLU A 451 -5.86 -11.63 23.37
CA GLU A 451 -6.73 -12.51 22.58
C GLU A 451 -7.22 -11.85 21.28
N ASP A 452 -7.55 -10.56 21.31
CA ASP A 452 -8.01 -9.81 20.14
C ASP A 452 -6.93 -9.72 19.03
N LEU A 453 -5.68 -9.49 19.41
CA LEU A 453 -4.54 -9.49 18.50
C LEU A 453 -4.26 -10.90 17.96
N LEU A 454 -4.41 -11.95 18.79
CA LEU A 454 -4.24 -13.33 18.36
C LEU A 454 -5.18 -13.66 17.19
N TYR A 455 -6.47 -13.36 17.33
CA TYR A 455 -7.44 -13.62 16.27
C TYR A 455 -7.17 -12.82 14.98
N ARG A 456 -6.67 -11.58 15.11
CA ARG A 456 -6.33 -10.77 13.94
C ARG A 456 -5.09 -11.28 13.19
N LEU A 457 -4.09 -11.78 13.90
CA LEU A 457 -2.84 -12.27 13.32
C LEU A 457 -2.96 -13.71 12.82
N GLN A 458 -3.75 -14.55 13.51
CA GLN A 458 -3.87 -15.97 13.26
C GLN A 458 -5.15 -16.30 12.46
N GLU A 459 -5.43 -15.54 11.40
CA GLU A 459 -6.53 -15.87 10.47
C GLU A 459 -6.26 -17.18 9.72
N PHE A 460 -4.98 -17.45 9.42
CA PHE A 460 -4.51 -18.76 9.00
C PHE A 460 -3.20 -19.12 9.70
N ALA A 461 -3.15 -20.30 10.30
CA ALA A 461 -1.96 -20.80 10.97
C ALA A 461 -1.35 -21.99 10.22
N MET A 462 -0.03 -22.06 10.20
CA MET A 462 0.71 -23.27 9.80
C MET A 462 1.77 -23.60 10.84
N THR A 463 2.16 -24.87 10.92
CA THR A 463 3.30 -25.30 11.73
C THR A 463 4.35 -25.90 10.82
N ILE A 464 5.59 -25.40 10.89
CA ILE A 464 6.75 -26.02 10.27
C ILE A 464 7.21 -27.15 11.21
N PRO A 465 7.22 -28.41 10.75
CA PRO A 465 7.74 -29.49 11.56
C PRO A 465 9.25 -29.29 11.77
N PRO A 466 9.80 -29.73 12.91
CA PRO A 466 11.24 -29.72 13.11
C PRO A 466 11.97 -30.53 12.05
N LEU A 467 13.23 -30.21 11.79
CA LEU A 467 14.03 -30.78 10.71
C LEU A 467 14.05 -32.32 10.74
N ARG A 468 14.11 -32.91 11.94
CA ARG A 468 14.08 -34.35 12.20
C ARG A 468 12.81 -35.08 11.70
N GLN A 469 11.73 -34.33 11.42
CA GLN A 469 10.47 -34.87 10.90
C GLN A 469 10.31 -34.65 9.39
N TRP A 470 11.30 -34.09 8.70
CA TRP A 470 11.19 -33.80 7.27
C TRP A 470 11.32 -35.09 6.45
N PRO A 471 10.33 -35.43 5.60
CA PRO A 471 10.26 -36.72 4.92
C PRO A 471 11.37 -36.95 3.89
N ALA A 472 11.99 -35.88 3.38
CA ALA A 472 13.07 -35.92 2.39
C ALA A 472 14.35 -35.24 2.88
N LEU A 473 14.71 -35.44 4.17
CA LEU A 473 15.88 -34.81 4.80
C LEU A 473 17.23 -35.13 4.08
N PRO A 474 17.53 -36.37 3.66
CA PRO A 474 18.76 -36.65 2.90
C PRO A 474 18.90 -35.82 1.62
N ALA A 475 17.81 -35.71 0.84
CA ALA A 475 17.78 -34.91 -0.38
C ALA A 475 17.86 -33.40 -0.08
N PHE A 476 17.34 -32.95 1.08
CA PHE A 476 17.51 -31.57 1.52
C PHE A 476 18.97 -31.27 1.92
N ILE A 477 19.66 -32.18 2.61
CA ILE A 477 21.08 -32.04 2.96
C ILE A 477 21.94 -31.89 1.71
N GLN A 478 21.73 -32.74 0.69
CA GLN A 478 22.46 -32.66 -0.56
C GLN A 478 22.21 -31.34 -1.32
N ARG A 479 20.94 -30.89 -1.38
CA ARG A 479 20.63 -29.57 -1.98
C ARG A 479 21.30 -28.43 -1.23
N LEU A 480 21.27 -28.46 0.10
CA LEU A 480 21.91 -27.45 0.94
C LEU A 480 23.44 -27.45 0.74
N TRP A 481 24.05 -28.63 0.57
CA TRP A 481 25.48 -28.78 0.25
C TRP A 481 25.84 -28.12 -1.09
N HIS A 482 25.06 -28.40 -2.14
CA HIS A 482 25.22 -27.78 -3.44
C HIS A 482 25.08 -26.25 -3.35
N GLU A 483 24.07 -25.74 -2.64
CA GLU A 483 23.87 -24.29 -2.44
C GLU A 483 25.02 -23.61 -1.67
N LEU A 484 25.73 -24.36 -0.81
CA LEU A 484 26.92 -23.86 -0.11
C LEU A 484 28.17 -23.83 -1.00
N GLY A 485 28.12 -24.42 -2.20
CA GLY A 485 29.21 -24.41 -3.17
C GLY A 485 30.10 -25.65 -3.15
N GLY A 486 29.64 -26.78 -2.60
CA GLY A 486 30.37 -28.05 -2.63
C GLY A 486 30.81 -28.45 -4.04
N ASP A 487 29.89 -28.39 -5.00
CA ASP A 487 30.12 -28.76 -6.40
C ASP A 487 31.16 -27.88 -7.11
N VAL A 488 31.20 -26.59 -6.78
CA VAL A 488 32.17 -25.65 -7.36
C VAL A 488 33.61 -26.06 -7.03
N ARG A 489 33.81 -26.63 -5.84
CA ARG A 489 35.10 -27.13 -5.37
C ARG A 489 35.28 -28.63 -5.64
N GLY A 490 34.30 -29.28 -6.29
CA GLY A 490 34.29 -30.72 -6.54
C GLY A 490 34.18 -31.58 -5.27
N ILE A 491 33.73 -31.01 -4.15
CA ILE A 491 33.66 -31.70 -2.85
C ILE A 491 32.31 -32.38 -2.71
N THR A 492 32.30 -33.69 -2.50
CA THR A 492 31.06 -34.49 -2.39
C THR A 492 30.87 -35.08 -1.00
N LEU A 493 29.63 -35.34 -0.60
CA LEU A 493 29.31 -36.04 0.64
C LEU A 493 29.10 -37.53 0.35
N ALA A 494 29.80 -38.40 1.07
CA ALA A 494 29.56 -39.84 0.99
C ALA A 494 28.10 -40.18 1.41
N PRO A 495 27.45 -41.19 0.80
CA PRO A 495 26.09 -41.58 1.16
C PRO A 495 25.92 -41.95 2.64
N ALA A 496 26.96 -42.54 3.25
CA ALA A 496 26.99 -42.85 4.68
C ALA A 496 26.91 -41.58 5.53
N LEU A 497 27.71 -40.56 5.20
CA LEU A 497 27.70 -39.26 5.88
C LEU A 497 26.34 -38.57 5.79
N VAL A 498 25.70 -38.57 4.62
CA VAL A 498 24.35 -38.01 4.44
C VAL A 498 23.33 -38.74 5.32
N THR A 499 23.47 -40.06 5.46
CA THR A 499 22.59 -40.89 6.31
C THR A 499 22.78 -40.55 7.79
N THR A 500 24.02 -40.42 8.25
CA THR A 500 24.36 -40.00 9.62
C THR A 500 23.77 -38.62 9.93
N LEU A 501 24.02 -37.65 9.06
CA LEU A 501 23.47 -36.30 9.17
C LEU A 501 21.93 -36.29 9.18
N ALA A 502 21.27 -37.18 8.44
CA ALA A 502 19.82 -37.27 8.41
C ALA A 502 19.20 -37.90 9.68
N ARG A 503 19.97 -38.69 10.45
CA ARG A 503 19.49 -39.30 11.71
C ARG A 503 19.69 -38.40 12.93
N HIS A 504 20.60 -37.45 12.84
CA HIS A 504 20.91 -36.56 13.96
C HIS A 504 19.68 -35.70 14.36
N PRO A 505 19.45 -35.43 15.67
CA PRO A 505 18.21 -34.79 16.14
C PRO A 505 18.07 -33.29 15.79
N TRP A 506 19.19 -32.60 15.51
CA TRP A 506 19.25 -31.19 15.15
C TRP A 506 18.38 -30.25 16.02
N PRO A 507 18.68 -30.06 17.31
CA PRO A 507 17.94 -29.13 18.17
C PRO A 507 17.94 -27.67 17.67
N GLY A 508 18.96 -27.26 16.90
CA GLY A 508 18.99 -25.96 16.22
C GLY A 508 18.46 -25.98 14.78
N ASN A 509 17.76 -27.04 14.39
CA ASN A 509 17.12 -27.26 13.09
C ASN A 509 18.05 -26.93 11.90
N VAL A 510 17.53 -26.30 10.84
CA VAL A 510 18.27 -26.00 9.61
C VAL A 510 19.48 -25.09 9.88
N ARG A 511 19.38 -24.18 10.86
CA ARG A 511 20.49 -23.29 11.23
C ARG A 511 21.70 -24.07 11.72
N GLN A 512 21.48 -25.07 12.58
CA GLN A 512 22.57 -25.92 13.10
C GLN A 512 23.16 -26.79 11.98
N LEU A 513 22.32 -27.50 11.22
CA LEU A 513 22.77 -28.33 10.09
C LEU A 513 23.63 -27.52 9.10
N ARG A 514 23.14 -26.35 8.67
CA ARG A 514 23.87 -25.48 7.74
C ARG A 514 25.22 -25.03 8.30
N SER A 515 25.31 -24.80 9.60
CA SER A 515 26.56 -24.40 10.25
C SER A 515 27.59 -25.53 10.21
N VAL A 516 27.16 -26.77 10.49
CA VAL A 516 28.01 -27.96 10.40
C VAL A 516 28.49 -28.19 8.97
N LEU A 517 27.59 -28.12 7.98
CA LEU A 517 27.97 -28.27 6.57
C LEU A 517 28.97 -27.18 6.12
N LYS A 518 28.82 -25.94 6.58
CA LYS A 518 29.81 -24.88 6.28
C LYS A 518 31.19 -25.19 6.86
N VAL A 519 31.25 -25.73 8.08
CA VAL A 519 32.51 -26.13 8.71
C VAL A 519 33.16 -27.26 7.92
N LEU A 520 32.40 -28.29 7.57
CA LEU A 520 32.88 -29.39 6.72
C LEU A 520 33.44 -28.88 5.38
N LEU A 521 32.68 -28.02 4.69
CA LEU A 521 33.12 -27.45 3.42
C LEU A 521 34.41 -26.61 3.57
N ALA A 522 34.54 -25.86 4.67
CA ALA A 522 35.71 -25.01 4.91
C ALA A 522 36.98 -25.81 5.24
N LEU A 523 36.85 -26.98 5.87
CA LEU A 523 37.96 -27.84 6.26
C LEU A 523 38.38 -28.84 5.17
N ALA A 524 37.51 -29.08 4.20
CA ALA A 524 37.73 -30.03 3.11
C ALA A 524 38.67 -29.46 2.03
N ASP A 525 39.55 -30.33 1.51
CA ASP A 525 40.35 -30.05 0.31
C ASP A 525 39.50 -30.17 -0.96
N ASP A 526 39.89 -29.48 -2.03
CA ASP A 526 39.17 -29.51 -3.30
C ASP A 526 39.19 -30.93 -3.92
N HIS A 527 38.11 -31.28 -4.61
CA HIS A 527 37.91 -32.57 -5.28
C HIS A 527 37.92 -33.80 -4.35
N THR A 528 37.61 -33.62 -3.07
CA THR A 528 37.51 -34.71 -2.10
C THR A 528 36.09 -35.23 -1.90
N GLN A 529 35.97 -36.44 -1.36
CA GLN A 529 34.71 -36.97 -0.86
C GLN A 529 34.80 -37.07 0.66
N LEU A 530 33.87 -36.41 1.36
CA LEU A 530 33.80 -36.40 2.81
C LEU A 530 33.01 -37.58 3.35
N ASP A 531 33.48 -38.17 4.44
CA ASP A 531 32.85 -39.29 5.12
C ASP A 531 32.55 -38.97 6.61
N ASN A 532 32.18 -39.99 7.39
CA ASN A 532 31.84 -39.81 8.81
C ASN A 532 33.04 -39.36 9.66
N ASP A 533 34.27 -39.67 9.26
CA ASP A 533 35.50 -39.29 9.97
C ASP A 533 35.87 -37.83 9.74
N ASP A 534 35.19 -37.11 8.84
CA ASP A 534 35.34 -35.66 8.65
C ASP A 534 34.41 -34.84 9.55
N LEU A 535 33.38 -35.46 10.14
CA LEU A 535 32.47 -34.77 11.06
C LEU A 535 33.24 -34.20 12.26
N PRO A 536 32.85 -33.05 12.82
CA PRO A 536 33.37 -32.63 14.12
C PRO A 536 33.08 -33.70 15.18
N ALA A 537 33.98 -33.87 16.16
CA ALA A 537 33.88 -34.94 17.17
C ALA A 537 32.54 -34.95 17.93
N GLU A 538 31.89 -33.79 18.07
CA GLU A 538 30.57 -33.64 18.70
C GLU A 538 29.39 -34.19 17.85
N TYR A 539 29.59 -34.45 16.55
CA TYR A 539 28.60 -35.03 15.63
C TYR A 539 28.99 -36.43 15.12
N ARG A 540 30.21 -36.90 15.41
CA ARG A 540 30.56 -38.31 15.18
C ARG A 540 29.74 -39.15 16.14
N GLU A 541 29.00 -40.12 15.61
CA GLU A 541 28.36 -41.13 16.44
C GLU A 541 29.47 -41.91 17.19
N THR A 542 29.81 -41.51 18.41
CA THR A 542 30.23 -42.51 19.39
C THR A 542 29.00 -43.36 19.62
N GLU A 543 29.07 -44.66 19.34
CA GLU A 543 28.08 -45.63 19.81
C GLU A 543 27.65 -45.26 21.23
N HIS A 544 26.45 -44.71 21.39
CA HIS A 544 25.85 -44.52 22.70
C HIS A 544 24.33 -44.45 22.59
N ASP A 545 23.78 -45.64 22.72
CA ASP A 545 22.59 -45.96 23.50
C ASP A 545 22.72 -45.51 24.99
N ALA A 546 23.15 -44.27 25.29
CA ALA A 546 23.43 -43.84 26.68
C ALA A 546 23.06 -42.38 27.01
N GLY A 547 22.24 -41.71 26.20
CA GLY A 547 21.69 -40.40 26.55
C GLY A 547 20.76 -40.44 27.78
N GLY A 548 20.07 -41.57 27.99
CA GLY A 548 19.18 -41.78 29.13
C GLY A 548 19.89 -42.18 30.43
N GLU A 549 21.04 -42.86 30.36
CA GLU A 549 21.78 -43.33 31.55
C GLU A 549 22.78 -42.32 32.08
N ARG A 550 23.48 -41.56 31.22
CA ARG A 550 24.39 -40.50 31.67
C ARG A 550 23.67 -39.38 32.41
N GLN A 551 22.47 -39.01 31.94
CA GLN A 551 21.72 -37.95 32.61
C GLN A 551 21.17 -38.40 33.97
N LYS A 552 20.76 -39.68 34.10
CA LYS A 552 20.37 -40.27 35.38
C LYS A 552 21.56 -40.50 36.34
N GLN A 553 22.74 -40.83 35.81
CA GLN A 553 23.98 -40.93 36.60
C GLN A 553 24.47 -39.55 37.06
N ASP A 554 24.46 -38.54 36.20
CA ASP A 554 24.79 -37.16 36.54
C ASP A 554 23.85 -36.61 37.63
N GLU A 555 22.54 -36.86 37.49
CA GLU A 555 21.54 -36.43 38.48
C GLU A 555 21.72 -37.15 39.82
N ARG A 556 22.02 -38.46 39.82
CA ARG A 556 22.37 -39.21 41.05
C ARG A 556 23.66 -38.69 41.70
N LEU A 557 24.72 -38.47 40.93
CA LEU A 557 26.01 -38.01 41.44
C LEU A 557 25.90 -36.59 42.05
N ILE A 558 25.09 -35.73 41.44
CA ILE A 558 24.77 -34.39 41.96
C ILE A 558 23.97 -34.50 43.27
N ALA A 559 22.94 -35.35 43.31
CA ALA A 559 22.12 -35.54 44.51
C ALA A 559 22.93 -36.12 45.69
N GLU A 560 23.76 -37.14 45.45
CA GLU A 560 24.63 -37.75 46.47
C GLU A 560 25.69 -36.76 46.98
N THR A 561 26.26 -35.94 46.10
CA THR A 561 27.26 -34.95 46.49
C THR A 561 26.64 -33.80 47.28
N LEU A 562 25.43 -33.35 46.93
CA LEU A 562 24.70 -32.36 47.71
C LEU A 562 24.31 -32.90 49.10
N ALA A 563 23.92 -34.17 49.20
CA ALA A 563 23.64 -34.83 50.48
C ALA A 563 24.90 -34.95 51.34
N ARG A 564 26.05 -35.35 50.75
CA ARG A 564 27.34 -35.46 51.45
C ARG A 564 27.85 -34.14 52.04
N TYR A 565 27.45 -33.00 51.47
CA TYR A 565 27.82 -31.66 51.95
C TYR A 565 26.65 -30.90 52.62
N ASN A 566 25.62 -31.61 53.12
CA ASN A 566 24.45 -31.03 53.81
C ASN A 566 23.81 -29.83 53.06
N GLY A 567 23.67 -29.96 51.74
CA GLY A 567 23.05 -28.91 50.91
C GLY A 567 23.92 -27.67 50.67
N ASN A 568 25.21 -27.69 51.05
CA ASN A 568 26.12 -26.57 50.78
C ASN A 568 26.58 -26.57 49.31
N ILE A 569 25.84 -25.83 48.48
CA ILE A 569 26.01 -25.69 47.02
C ILE A 569 27.44 -25.29 46.64
N SER A 570 28.09 -24.45 47.46
CA SER A 570 29.43 -23.95 47.16
C SER A 570 30.51 -25.04 47.25
N LYS A 571 30.41 -25.90 48.26
CA LYS A 571 31.33 -27.03 48.45
C LYS A 571 31.05 -28.16 47.47
N ALA A 572 29.78 -28.44 47.18
CA ALA A 572 29.38 -29.42 46.18
C ALA A 572 29.85 -29.04 44.76
N ALA A 573 29.74 -27.75 44.39
CA ALA A 573 30.25 -27.22 43.12
C ALA A 573 31.76 -27.43 42.97
N GLN A 574 32.52 -27.14 44.03
CA GLN A 574 33.96 -27.27 44.05
C GLN A 574 34.41 -28.74 44.00
N ALA A 575 33.71 -29.64 44.69
CA ALA A 575 34.00 -31.07 44.68
C ALA A 575 33.66 -31.75 43.33
N LEU A 576 32.64 -31.26 42.63
CA LEU A 576 32.24 -31.74 41.30
C LEU A 576 32.97 -31.04 40.15
N GLY A 577 33.79 -30.02 40.43
CA GLY A 577 34.51 -29.26 39.40
C GLY A 577 33.61 -28.43 38.47
N VAL A 578 32.39 -28.09 38.90
CA VAL A 578 31.41 -27.35 38.09
C VAL A 578 31.07 -25.98 38.69
N ALA A 579 30.65 -25.04 37.84
CA ALA A 579 30.22 -23.72 38.31
C ALA A 579 28.94 -23.79 39.18
N ARG A 580 28.83 -22.93 40.20
CA ARG A 580 27.66 -22.89 41.11
C ARG A 580 26.33 -22.67 40.38
N SER A 581 26.34 -21.89 39.30
CA SER A 581 25.17 -21.62 38.47
C SER A 581 24.67 -22.86 37.71
N THR A 582 25.54 -23.84 37.46
CA THR A 582 25.19 -25.12 36.81
C THR A 582 24.43 -26.03 37.76
N LEU A 583 24.85 -26.10 39.03
CA LEU A 583 24.14 -26.85 40.08
C LEU A 583 22.79 -26.23 40.43
N TYR A 584 22.68 -24.90 40.47
CA TYR A 584 21.41 -24.21 40.72
C TYR A 584 20.34 -24.55 39.67
N ARG A 585 20.75 -24.59 38.40
CA ARG A 585 19.84 -24.83 37.26
C ARG A 585 19.37 -26.28 37.17
N ARG A 586 20.22 -27.24 37.59
CA ARG A 586 19.87 -28.67 37.63
C ARG A 586 19.12 -29.05 38.91
N GLY A 587 19.47 -28.48 40.07
CA GLY A 587 18.77 -28.70 41.34
C GLY A 587 17.32 -28.19 41.35
N ALA A 588 17.04 -27.07 40.68
CA ALA A 588 15.68 -26.53 40.54
C ALA A 588 14.73 -27.41 39.70
N ARG A 589 15.26 -28.33 38.88
CA ARG A 589 14.46 -29.32 38.13
C ARG A 589 14.14 -30.59 38.92
N ALA A 590 14.92 -30.90 39.96
CA ALA A 590 14.74 -32.11 40.77
C ALA A 590 13.88 -31.89 42.04
N GLY A 591 13.59 -30.63 42.41
CA GLY A 591 12.78 -30.28 43.58
C GLY A 591 11.33 -29.90 43.27
N GLY A 592 10.83 -30.27 42.09
CA GLY A 592 9.47 -30.02 41.62
C GLY A 592 8.79 -31.30 41.16
N GLU A 593 8.74 -32.30 42.04
CA GLU A 593 7.77 -33.40 42.02
C GLU A 593 7.09 -33.48 43.39
#